data_AF-A0A2E3U8Q3-F1
#
_entry.id   AF-A0A2E3U8Q3-F1
#
_cell.length_a   1.000
_cell.length_b   1.000
_cell.length_c   1.000
_cell.angle_alpha   90.00
_cell.angle_beta   90.00
_cell.angle_gamma   90.00
#
_symmetry.space_group_name_H-M   'P 1'
#
loop_
_entity.id
_entity.type
_entity.pdbx_description
1 polymer ?
#
loop_
_entity_poly.entity_id
_entity_poly.type
_entity_poly.pdbx_seq_one_letter_code
_entity_poly.pdbx_strand_id
1 'polypeptide(L)'
;MQKTLLAKTVGPITFAAGLLLLGACQPRASDPAPELVAQGQALSAQFVATLQPTLQSAMQAGGPVNAIEVCAVEALRIAADLSAASGWDVSRVSLRARNQQSAIPDSWEATVLADFDRRQLAGEPVSQLNAAEWVSGEFRYMQAQAAGALCLTCHGTDISAEVQSALNQHYPQDMATGYLAGQIRGAISVRTAVD
;
A
#
# COMPACT_ATOMS: atom_id res chain seq x y z
N MET A 1 -54.22 35.10 64.34
CA MET A 1 -54.19 34.06 65.41
C MET A 1 -53.29 32.93 64.88
N GLN A 2 -51.97 33.01 65.03
CA GLN A 2 -51.13 32.67 66.18
C GLN A 2 -51.19 31.19 66.61
N LYS A 3 -50.01 30.54 66.54
CA LYS A 3 -49.54 29.25 67.09
C LYS A 3 -50.05 27.99 66.38
N THR A 4 -49.23 26.96 66.12
CA THR A 4 -48.33 26.30 67.08
C THR A 4 -47.18 25.55 66.38
N LEU A 5 -46.00 25.57 67.03
CA LEU A 5 -44.82 24.74 66.74
C LEU A 5 -45.10 23.24 66.90
N LEU A 6 -44.32 22.39 66.22
CA LEU A 6 -43.65 21.24 66.84
C LEU A 6 -42.52 20.74 65.92
N ALA A 7 -41.32 20.71 66.50
CA ALA A 7 -40.07 20.24 65.89
C ALA A 7 -40.00 18.71 65.84
N LYS A 8 -39.21 18.16 64.90
CA LYS A 8 -38.52 16.85 64.98
C LYS A 8 -37.40 16.73 63.91
N THR A 9 -36.19 17.04 64.35
CA THR A 9 -34.88 16.33 64.20
C THR A 9 -34.50 15.46 62.99
N VAL A 10 -33.17 15.49 62.72
CA VAL A 10 -32.27 14.57 61.97
C VAL A 10 -32.31 14.74 60.44
N GLY A 11 -31.25 14.90 59.64
CA GLY A 11 -29.78 14.88 59.69
C GLY A 11 -29.30 14.83 58.22
N PRO A 12 -28.07 15.27 57.84
CA PRO A 12 -27.72 15.54 56.44
C PRO A 12 -27.10 14.32 55.75
N ILE A 13 -27.48 14.02 54.50
CA ILE A 13 -26.69 13.14 53.62
C ILE A 13 -26.74 13.67 52.18
N THR A 14 -25.69 14.41 51.83
CA THR A 14 -25.21 14.61 50.46
C THR A 14 -24.63 13.30 49.93
N PHE A 15 -25.07 12.85 48.76
CA PHE A 15 -24.26 11.99 47.87
C PHE A 15 -24.35 12.54 46.45
N ALA A 16 -23.30 13.26 46.05
CA ALA A 16 -23.03 13.56 44.65
C ALA A 16 -22.58 12.25 43.98
N ALA A 17 -23.41 11.72 43.09
CA ALA A 17 -23.03 10.58 42.25
C ALA A 17 -22.07 11.07 41.16
N GLY A 18 -20.76 10.98 41.43
CA GLY A 18 -19.71 11.18 40.44
C GLY A 18 -19.73 10.05 39.42
N LEU A 19 -20.09 10.39 38.18
CA LEU A 19 -19.99 9.49 37.04
C LEU A 19 -18.50 9.33 36.69
N LEU A 20 -17.90 8.22 37.15
CA LEU A 20 -16.54 7.83 36.78
C LEU A 20 -16.46 7.57 35.27
N LEU A 21 -15.85 8.50 34.54
CA LEU A 21 -15.37 8.29 33.17
C LEU A 21 -14.18 7.32 33.25
N LEU A 22 -14.45 6.03 33.08
CA LEU A 22 -13.42 5.03 32.82
C LEU A 22 -12.80 5.33 31.45
N GLY A 23 -11.67 6.06 31.46
CA GLY A 23 -10.83 6.23 30.28
C GLY A 23 -10.27 4.88 29.85
N ALA A 24 -10.87 4.29 28.81
CA ALA A 24 -10.33 3.10 28.17
C ALA A 24 -8.96 3.45 27.57
N CYS A 25 -7.90 2.93 28.19
CA CYS A 25 -6.57 2.93 27.60
C CYS A 25 -6.61 1.90 26.45
N GLN A 26 -6.92 2.36 25.23
CA GLN A 26 -6.78 1.50 24.05
C GLN A 26 -5.28 1.21 23.85
N PRO A 27 -4.87 -0.06 23.71
CA PRO A 27 -3.50 -0.37 23.37
C PRO A 27 -3.18 0.26 22.01
N ARG A 28 -2.19 1.15 22.00
CA ARG A 28 -1.60 1.66 20.76
C ARG A 28 -0.92 0.46 20.09
N ALA A 29 -1.20 0.21 18.81
CA ALA A 29 -0.43 -0.76 18.06
C ALA A 29 1.06 -0.40 18.23
N SER A 30 1.84 -1.34 18.73
CA SER A 30 3.28 -1.15 18.92
C SER A 30 3.94 -0.93 17.57
N ASP A 31 4.82 0.06 17.48
CA ASP A 31 5.58 0.33 16.26
C ASP A 31 6.26 -0.97 15.76
N PRO A 32 6.25 -1.24 14.45
CA PRO A 32 6.85 -2.46 13.94
C PRO A 32 8.34 -2.56 14.28
N ALA A 33 8.81 -3.80 14.48
CA ALA A 33 10.22 -4.04 14.75
C ALA A 33 11.07 -3.54 13.57
N PRO A 34 12.17 -2.79 13.81
CA PRO A 34 13.02 -2.25 12.73
C PRO A 34 13.55 -3.32 11.77
N GLU A 35 13.76 -4.54 12.27
CA GLU A 35 14.18 -5.70 11.50
C GLU A 35 13.15 -6.10 10.43
N LEU A 36 11.86 -6.10 10.77
CA LEU A 36 10.78 -6.42 9.83
C LEU A 36 10.67 -5.36 8.73
N VAL A 37 10.86 -4.08 9.09
CA VAL A 37 10.90 -2.98 8.12
C VAL A 37 12.06 -3.16 7.15
N ALA A 38 13.26 -3.47 7.66
CA ALA A 38 14.44 -3.70 6.83
C ALA A 38 14.26 -4.89 5.88
N GLN A 39 13.66 -5.99 6.35
CA GLN A 39 13.35 -7.16 5.51
C GLN A 39 12.34 -6.83 4.43
N GLY A 40 11.26 -6.11 4.77
CA GLY A 40 10.24 -5.68 3.80
C GLY A 40 10.81 -4.75 2.73
N GLN A 41 11.68 -3.82 3.13
CA GLN A 41 12.42 -2.95 2.22
C GLN A 41 13.34 -3.75 1.29
N ALA A 42 14.07 -4.74 1.83
CA ALA A 42 14.98 -5.57 1.06
C ALA A 42 14.25 -6.41 0.01
N LEU A 43 13.13 -7.06 0.37
CA LEU A 43 12.29 -7.82 -0.57
C LEU A 43 11.73 -6.92 -1.68
N SER A 44 11.25 -5.74 -1.31
CA SER A 44 10.74 -4.75 -2.27
C SER A 44 11.82 -4.31 -3.25
N ALA A 45 13.03 -4.03 -2.76
CA ALA A 45 14.18 -3.66 -3.59
C ALA A 45 14.62 -4.82 -4.51
N GLN A 46 14.65 -6.06 -3.99
CA GLN A 46 15.03 -7.23 -4.76
C GLN A 46 14.05 -7.51 -5.91
N PHE A 47 12.75 -7.34 -5.67
CA PHE A 47 11.73 -7.45 -6.72
C PHE A 47 12.04 -6.50 -7.88
N VAL A 48 12.24 -5.21 -7.58
CA VAL A 48 12.51 -4.18 -8.59
C VAL A 48 13.84 -4.42 -9.30
N ALA A 49 14.89 -4.78 -8.55
CA ALA A 49 16.22 -5.08 -9.07
C ALA A 49 16.24 -6.28 -10.03
N THR A 50 15.28 -7.20 -9.89
CA THR A 50 15.12 -8.35 -10.79
C THR A 50 14.25 -8.01 -12.00
N LEU A 51 13.14 -7.30 -11.79
CA LEU A 51 12.19 -6.99 -12.86
C LEU A 51 12.73 -5.95 -13.85
N GLN A 52 13.33 -4.87 -13.36
CA GLN A 52 13.77 -3.76 -14.21
C GLN A 52 14.76 -4.17 -15.32
N PRO A 53 15.86 -4.90 -15.04
CA PRO A 53 16.77 -5.34 -16.10
C PRO A 53 16.11 -6.31 -17.07
N THR A 54 15.21 -7.18 -16.58
CA THR A 54 14.43 -8.09 -17.43
C THR A 54 13.59 -7.31 -18.46
N LEU A 55 12.90 -6.25 -18.01
CA LEU A 55 12.13 -5.38 -18.91
C LEU A 55 13.00 -4.59 -19.89
N GLN A 56 14.16 -4.10 -19.42
CA GLN A 56 15.11 -3.41 -20.29
C GLN A 56 15.64 -4.33 -21.39
N SER A 57 15.98 -5.58 -21.07
CA SER A 57 16.43 -6.57 -22.03
C SER A 57 15.33 -6.91 -23.04
N ALA A 58 14.09 -7.15 -22.58
CA ALA A 58 12.96 -7.42 -23.46
C ALA A 58 12.66 -6.25 -24.41
N MET A 59 12.75 -5.02 -23.90
CA MET A 59 12.59 -3.79 -24.69
C MET A 59 13.68 -3.66 -25.77
N GLN A 60 14.94 -3.98 -25.45
CA GLN A 60 16.04 -3.96 -26.42
C GLN A 60 15.91 -5.06 -27.48
N ALA A 61 15.46 -6.25 -27.08
CA ALA A 61 15.39 -7.41 -27.97
C ALA A 61 14.21 -7.35 -28.96
N GLY A 62 13.06 -6.82 -28.55
CA GLY A 62 11.82 -6.89 -29.33
C GLY A 62 10.90 -5.69 -29.18
N GLY A 63 11.38 -4.60 -28.59
CA GLY A 63 10.61 -3.38 -28.39
C GLY A 63 9.50 -3.49 -27.33
N PRO A 64 8.61 -2.48 -27.27
CA PRO A 64 7.60 -2.37 -26.23
C PRO A 64 6.59 -3.52 -26.18
N VAL A 65 6.23 -4.08 -27.34
CA VAL A 65 5.28 -5.20 -27.45
C VAL A 65 5.85 -6.45 -26.76
N ASN A 66 7.10 -6.80 -27.06
CA ASN A 66 7.79 -7.91 -26.39
C ASN A 66 7.94 -7.67 -24.88
N ALA A 67 8.25 -6.43 -24.48
CA ALA A 67 8.35 -6.08 -23.05
C ALA A 67 7.01 -6.25 -22.30
N ILE A 68 5.87 -6.02 -22.95
CA ILE A 68 4.53 -6.24 -22.37
C ILE A 68 4.28 -7.71 -22.10
N GLU A 69 4.58 -8.58 -23.07
CA GLU A 69 4.44 -10.03 -22.94
C GLU A 69 5.34 -10.58 -21.82
N VAL A 70 6.63 -10.19 -21.83
CA VAL A 70 7.58 -10.58 -20.80
C VAL A 70 7.14 -10.09 -19.42
N CYS A 71 6.67 -8.84 -19.30
CA CYS A 71 6.19 -8.29 -18.03
C CYS A 71 5.00 -9.09 -17.47
N ALA A 72 4.09 -9.57 -18.33
CA ALA A 72 2.90 -10.32 -17.92
C ALA A 72 3.26 -11.63 -17.21
N VAL A 73 4.36 -12.25 -17.60
CA VAL A 73 4.83 -13.53 -17.06
C VAL A 73 5.82 -13.30 -15.93
N GLU A 74 6.88 -12.54 -16.19
CA GLU A 74 8.02 -12.42 -15.28
C GLU A 74 7.68 -11.69 -13.99
N ALA A 75 6.79 -10.68 -14.01
CA ALA A 75 6.42 -10.00 -12.79
C ALA A 75 5.69 -10.91 -11.79
N LEU A 76 4.84 -11.82 -12.29
CA LEU A 76 4.16 -12.82 -11.46
C LEU A 76 5.13 -13.87 -10.95
N ARG A 77 6.03 -14.35 -11.83
CA ARG A 77 7.05 -15.35 -11.46
C ARG A 77 8.00 -14.82 -10.39
N ILE A 78 8.52 -13.61 -10.54
CA ILE A 78 9.43 -12.99 -9.55
C ILE A 78 8.74 -12.82 -8.19
N ALA A 79 7.48 -12.39 -8.18
CA ALA A 79 6.69 -12.27 -6.94
C ALA A 79 6.54 -13.64 -6.25
N ALA A 80 6.17 -14.68 -7.01
CA ALA A 80 6.02 -16.03 -6.49
C ALA A 80 7.35 -16.60 -5.95
N ASP A 81 8.45 -16.42 -6.68
CA ASP A 81 9.77 -16.92 -6.28
C ASP A 81 10.27 -16.24 -5.01
N LEU A 82 10.12 -14.92 -4.90
CA LEU A 82 10.47 -14.18 -3.68
C LEU A 82 9.59 -14.59 -2.51
N SER A 83 8.30 -14.82 -2.75
CA SER A 83 7.39 -15.27 -1.71
C SER A 83 7.78 -16.65 -1.18
N ALA A 84 8.05 -17.59 -2.08
CA ALA A 84 8.48 -18.94 -1.73
C ALA A 84 9.84 -18.97 -1.00
N ALA A 85 10.78 -18.11 -1.41
CA ALA A 85 12.11 -18.08 -0.82
C ALA A 85 12.16 -17.42 0.57
N SER A 86 11.31 -16.43 0.82
CA SER A 86 11.32 -15.64 2.05
C SER A 86 10.29 -16.09 3.09
N GLY A 87 9.22 -16.76 2.66
CA GLY A 87 8.04 -17.02 3.49
C GLY A 87 7.09 -15.83 3.63
N TRP A 88 7.41 -14.69 3.01
CA TRP A 88 6.54 -13.51 2.95
C TRP A 88 5.63 -13.62 1.72
N ASP A 89 4.49 -12.95 1.72
CA ASP A 89 3.73 -12.68 0.50
C ASP A 89 4.29 -11.41 -0.14
N VAL A 90 4.65 -11.49 -1.43
CA VAL A 90 5.21 -10.38 -2.21
C VAL A 90 4.33 -10.12 -3.42
N SER A 91 3.83 -8.89 -3.57
CA SER A 91 2.95 -8.52 -4.66
C SER A 91 3.21 -7.11 -5.18
N ARG A 92 2.60 -6.79 -6.34
CA ARG A 92 2.56 -5.45 -6.92
C ARG A 92 1.12 -4.98 -6.89
N VAL A 93 0.88 -3.78 -6.39
CA VAL A 93 -0.48 -3.21 -6.31
C VAL A 93 -0.55 -1.80 -6.88
N SER A 94 -1.71 -1.41 -7.39
CA SER A 94 -1.91 -0.07 -7.95
C SER A 94 -3.38 0.34 -7.95
N LEU A 95 -3.65 1.62 -7.67
CA LEU A 95 -4.97 2.22 -7.86
C LEU A 95 -5.44 2.20 -9.32
N ARG A 96 -4.49 2.05 -10.27
CA ARG A 96 -4.76 1.87 -11.70
C ARG A 96 -4.08 0.58 -12.15
N ALA A 97 -4.67 -0.55 -11.77
CA ALA A 97 -4.10 -1.85 -12.04
C ALA A 97 -4.05 -2.17 -13.55
N ARG A 98 -2.92 -2.74 -13.98
CA ARG A 98 -2.73 -3.30 -15.33
C ARG A 98 -3.32 -4.71 -15.38
N ASN A 99 -2.90 -5.52 -14.41
CA ASN A 99 -3.44 -6.85 -14.19
C ASN A 99 -4.51 -6.78 -13.09
N GLN A 100 -5.78 -6.86 -13.47
CA GLN A 100 -6.92 -6.81 -12.54
C GLN A 100 -7.05 -8.07 -11.66
N GLN A 101 -6.31 -9.13 -11.95
CA GLN A 101 -6.36 -10.38 -11.17
C GLN A 101 -5.34 -10.41 -10.03
N SER A 102 -4.23 -9.69 -10.17
CA SER A 102 -3.10 -9.77 -9.23
C SER A 102 -2.60 -8.45 -8.66
N ALA A 103 -3.06 -7.32 -9.20
CA ALA A 103 -2.56 -6.00 -8.81
C ALA A 103 -3.61 -5.05 -8.23
N ILE A 104 -4.78 -5.58 -7.87
CA ILE A 104 -5.82 -4.82 -7.19
C ILE A 104 -5.44 -4.72 -5.70
N PRO A 105 -5.34 -3.49 -5.16
CA PRO A 105 -5.03 -3.31 -3.75
C PRO A 105 -6.23 -3.70 -2.88
N ASP A 106 -5.94 -4.21 -1.69
CA ASP A 106 -6.93 -4.26 -0.62
C ASP A 106 -7.18 -2.86 0.00
N SER A 107 -8.04 -2.78 1.02
CA SER A 107 -8.41 -1.52 1.64
C SER A 107 -7.24 -0.76 2.29
N TRP A 108 -6.29 -1.48 2.89
CA TRP A 108 -5.12 -0.85 3.51
C TRP A 108 -4.16 -0.38 2.43
N GLU A 109 -3.88 -1.22 1.44
CA GLU A 109 -2.99 -0.89 0.32
C GLU A 109 -3.52 0.30 -0.49
N ALA A 110 -4.84 0.36 -0.71
CA ALA A 110 -5.47 1.49 -1.41
C ALA A 110 -5.33 2.80 -0.62
N THR A 111 -5.45 2.74 0.71
CA THR A 111 -5.26 3.90 1.59
C THR A 111 -3.81 4.38 1.56
N VAL A 112 -2.85 3.45 1.64
CA VAL A 112 -1.41 3.76 1.56
C VAL A 112 -1.04 4.34 0.19
N LEU A 113 -1.57 3.78 -0.91
CA LEU A 113 -1.32 4.31 -2.26
C LEU A 113 -1.86 5.74 -2.43
N ALA A 114 -3.05 6.02 -1.92
CA ALA A 114 -3.61 7.36 -1.94
C ALA A 114 -2.78 8.35 -1.10
N ASP A 115 -2.23 7.89 0.02
CA ASP A 115 -1.31 8.68 0.84
C ASP A 115 0.01 8.97 0.09
N PHE A 116 0.57 7.98 -0.61
CA PHE A 116 1.75 8.16 -1.45
C PHE A 116 1.51 9.19 -2.55
N ASP A 117 0.38 9.13 -3.26
CA ASP A 117 0.02 10.15 -4.26
C ASP A 117 0.00 11.55 -3.65
N ARG A 118 -0.65 11.71 -2.50
CA ARG A 118 -0.73 12.99 -1.78
C ARG A 118 0.66 13.51 -1.38
N ARG A 119 1.52 12.66 -0.83
CA ARG A 119 2.87 13.02 -0.38
C ARG A 119 3.81 13.32 -1.55
N GLN A 120 3.71 12.54 -2.64
CA GLN A 120 4.44 12.79 -3.87
C GLN A 120 4.08 14.16 -4.46
N LEU A 121 2.79 14.51 -4.50
CA LEU A 121 2.32 15.83 -4.95
C LEU A 121 2.76 16.97 -4.03
N ALA A 122 3.00 16.70 -2.75
CA ALA A 122 3.58 17.65 -1.81
C ALA A 122 5.12 17.80 -1.95
N GLY A 123 5.74 17.06 -2.88
CA GLY A 123 7.17 17.16 -3.19
C GLY A 123 8.06 16.21 -2.39
N GLU A 124 7.49 15.25 -1.66
CA GLU A 124 8.28 14.26 -0.95
C GLU A 124 8.97 13.30 -1.95
N PRO A 125 10.27 13.00 -1.77
CA PRO A 125 10.97 12.06 -2.64
C PRO A 125 10.34 10.67 -2.60
N VAL A 126 10.07 10.09 -3.77
CA VAL A 126 9.43 8.76 -3.89
C VAL A 126 10.20 7.66 -3.15
N SER A 127 11.53 7.75 -3.07
CA SER A 127 12.36 6.81 -2.32
C SER A 127 12.07 6.81 -0.81
N GLN A 128 11.44 7.86 -0.28
CA GLN A 128 11.03 7.97 1.13
C GLN A 128 9.56 7.61 1.34
N LEU A 129 8.82 7.33 0.26
CA LEU A 129 7.42 6.92 0.32
C LEU A 129 7.33 5.41 0.57
N ASN A 130 7.33 5.08 1.84
CA ASN A 130 7.02 3.74 2.35
C ASN A 130 6.01 3.81 3.49
N ALA A 131 5.41 2.66 3.79
CA ALA A 131 4.53 2.44 4.93
C ALA A 131 4.88 1.09 5.56
N ALA A 132 4.84 1.00 6.88
CA ALA A 132 5.12 -0.22 7.63
C ALA A 132 4.20 -0.28 8.85
N GLU A 133 3.29 -1.25 8.90
CA GLU A 133 2.23 -1.30 9.90
C GLU A 133 1.82 -2.74 10.24
N TRP A 134 1.25 -2.91 11.44
CA TRP A 134 0.54 -4.13 11.81
C TRP A 134 -0.92 -4.01 11.39
N VAL A 135 -1.38 -4.95 10.57
CA VAL A 135 -2.76 -4.98 10.06
C VAL A 135 -3.31 -6.39 10.27
N SER A 136 -4.32 -6.52 11.12
CA SER A 136 -5.03 -7.78 11.35
C SER A 136 -4.14 -8.99 11.70
N GLY A 137 -3.05 -8.76 12.43
CA GLY A 137 -2.10 -9.82 12.84
C GLY A 137 -0.96 -10.08 11.85
N GLU A 138 -0.92 -9.35 10.73
CA GLU A 138 0.19 -9.39 9.78
C GLU A 138 1.04 -8.14 9.93
N PHE A 139 2.37 -8.30 9.83
CA PHE A 139 3.23 -7.17 9.52
C PHE A 139 3.18 -6.91 8.02
N ARG A 140 2.96 -5.65 7.62
CA ARG A 140 2.87 -5.24 6.22
C ARG A 140 3.82 -4.09 5.95
N TYR A 141 4.46 -4.12 4.79
CA TYR A 141 5.34 -3.07 4.28
C TYR A 141 4.99 -2.75 2.83
N MET A 142 4.98 -1.47 2.46
CA MET A 142 4.80 -1.02 1.08
C MET A 142 5.89 -0.04 0.68
N GLN A 143 6.44 -0.22 -0.52
CA GLN A 143 7.36 0.71 -1.16
C GLN A 143 6.74 1.28 -2.43
N ALA A 144 6.56 2.60 -2.47
CA ALA A 144 6.04 3.30 -3.65
C ALA A 144 6.95 3.10 -4.88
N GLN A 145 6.33 3.02 -6.06
CA GLN A 145 6.98 2.89 -7.36
C GLN A 145 6.52 4.03 -8.28
N ALA A 146 7.44 4.90 -8.70
CA ALA A 146 7.12 5.98 -9.63
C ALA A 146 7.29 5.57 -11.10
N ALA A 147 6.53 6.21 -11.98
CA ALA A 147 6.70 6.11 -13.42
C ALA A 147 7.97 6.86 -13.87
N GLY A 148 9.05 6.12 -14.12
CA GLY A 148 10.26 6.62 -14.76
C GLY A 148 10.16 6.66 -16.29
N ALA A 149 11.19 7.18 -16.96
CA ALA A 149 11.18 7.38 -18.41
C ALA A 149 10.84 6.11 -19.21
N LEU A 150 11.46 4.96 -18.88
CA LEU A 150 11.16 3.67 -19.52
C LEU A 150 9.72 3.20 -19.28
N CYS A 151 9.16 3.50 -18.10
CA CYS A 151 7.81 3.10 -17.74
C CYS A 151 6.78 3.80 -18.65
N LEU A 152 7.04 5.06 -19.00
CA LEU A 152 6.13 5.88 -19.79
C LEU A 152 5.95 5.39 -21.23
N THR A 153 6.84 4.54 -21.73
CA THR A 153 6.65 3.86 -23.03
C THR A 153 5.33 3.08 -23.11
N CYS A 154 4.87 2.49 -21.99
CA CYS A 154 3.64 1.70 -21.94
C CYS A 154 2.63 2.21 -20.90
N HIS A 155 3.02 3.18 -20.07
CA HIS A 155 2.19 3.78 -19.03
C HIS A 155 1.90 5.26 -19.28
N GLY A 156 2.54 5.90 -20.27
CA GLY A 156 2.43 7.33 -20.52
C GLY A 156 1.09 7.77 -21.12
N THR A 157 0.94 9.08 -21.28
CA THR A 157 -0.19 9.71 -21.99
C THR A 157 -0.14 9.54 -23.50
N ASP A 158 1.05 9.31 -24.04
CA ASP A 158 1.29 9.09 -25.46
C ASP A 158 1.93 7.72 -25.65
N ILE A 159 1.12 6.76 -26.10
CA ILE A 159 1.55 5.39 -26.37
C ILE A 159 1.19 5.03 -27.80
N SER A 160 2.07 4.26 -28.46
CA SER A 160 1.86 3.91 -29.86
C SER A 160 0.66 2.99 -30.05
N ALA A 161 0.12 2.95 -31.28
CA ALA A 161 -0.99 2.06 -31.61
C ALA A 161 -0.62 0.57 -31.41
N GLU A 162 0.62 0.19 -31.67
CA GLU A 162 1.11 -1.17 -31.46
C GLU A 162 1.16 -1.51 -29.96
N VAL A 163 1.62 -0.58 -29.12
CA VAL A 163 1.60 -0.72 -27.66
C VAL A 163 0.18 -0.88 -27.16
N GLN A 164 -0.73 0.01 -27.57
CA GLN A 164 -2.14 -0.06 -27.15
C GLN A 164 -2.79 -1.38 -27.57
N SER A 165 -2.50 -1.88 -28.78
CA SER A 165 -3.00 -3.17 -29.27
C SER A 165 -2.50 -4.33 -28.41
N ALA A 166 -1.20 -4.39 -28.13
CA ALA A 166 -0.61 -5.40 -27.26
C ALA A 166 -1.19 -5.35 -25.84
N LEU A 167 -1.39 -4.15 -25.29
CA LEU A 167 -2.05 -3.98 -23.99
C LEU A 167 -3.47 -4.53 -24.00
N ASN A 168 -4.27 -4.25 -25.04
CA ASN A 168 -5.64 -4.77 -25.13
C ASN A 168 -5.68 -6.30 -25.23
N GLN A 169 -4.69 -6.91 -25.89
CA GLN A 169 -4.59 -8.36 -26.01
C GLN A 169 -4.23 -9.03 -24.68
N HIS A 170 -3.22 -8.52 -23.98
CA HIS A 170 -2.73 -9.13 -22.73
C HIS A 170 -3.52 -8.69 -21.49
N TYR A 171 -4.10 -7.49 -21.53
CA TYR A 171 -4.80 -6.85 -20.42
C TYR A 171 -6.08 -6.14 -20.92
N PRO A 172 -7.15 -6.87 -21.24
CA PRO A 172 -8.39 -6.29 -21.76
C PRO A 172 -9.07 -5.28 -20.81
N GLN A 173 -8.68 -5.29 -19.54
CA GLN A 173 -9.17 -4.40 -18.49
C GLN A 173 -8.06 -3.48 -17.94
N ASP A 174 -7.05 -3.17 -18.75
CA ASP A 174 -5.96 -2.27 -18.35
C ASP A 174 -6.48 -0.88 -17.96
N MET A 175 -6.03 -0.38 -16.80
CA MET A 175 -6.28 0.99 -16.34
C MET A 175 -5.03 1.87 -16.29
N ALA A 176 -3.85 1.31 -16.59
CA ALA A 176 -2.56 1.84 -16.18
C ALA A 176 -1.82 2.69 -17.23
N THR A 177 -2.53 3.41 -18.10
CA THR A 177 -1.95 4.35 -19.07
C THR A 177 -2.07 5.80 -18.58
N GLY A 178 -1.65 6.81 -19.33
CA GLY A 178 -1.92 8.21 -18.95
C GLY A 178 -1.11 8.74 -17.75
N TYR A 179 -0.02 8.09 -17.38
CA TYR A 179 0.91 8.59 -16.36
C TYR A 179 1.84 9.67 -16.92
N LEU A 180 2.28 10.55 -16.03
CA LEU A 180 3.38 11.49 -16.22
C LEU A 180 4.61 11.05 -15.42
N ALA A 181 5.77 11.56 -15.80
CA ALA A 181 7.02 11.25 -15.10
C ALA A 181 6.92 11.61 -13.60
N GLY A 182 7.33 10.68 -12.74
CA GLY A 182 7.34 10.86 -11.30
C GLY A 182 6.03 10.55 -10.56
N GLN A 183 4.91 10.37 -11.27
CA GLN A 183 3.66 9.95 -10.65
C GLN A 183 3.77 8.52 -10.09
N ILE A 184 3.02 8.24 -9.00
CA ILE A 184 3.01 6.91 -8.40
C ILE A 184 2.28 5.93 -9.33
N ARG A 185 3.04 5.00 -9.91
CA ARG A 185 2.51 3.93 -10.75
C ARG A 185 1.85 2.85 -9.89
N GLY A 186 2.32 2.65 -8.67
CA GLY A 186 1.84 1.65 -7.74
C GLY A 186 2.84 1.45 -6.61
N ALA A 187 2.84 0.28 -5.99
CA ALA A 187 3.78 -0.10 -4.96
C ALA A 187 4.15 -1.58 -5.06
N ILE A 188 5.30 -1.93 -4.47
CA ILE A 188 5.53 -3.32 -4.02
C ILE A 188 4.92 -3.43 -2.63
N SER A 189 4.06 -4.43 -2.43
CA SER A 189 3.45 -4.74 -1.13
C SER A 189 4.01 -6.07 -0.66
N VAL A 190 4.49 -6.11 0.57
CA VAL A 190 4.97 -7.32 1.20
C VAL A 190 4.34 -7.48 2.58
N ARG A 191 4.00 -8.72 2.94
CA ARG A 191 3.44 -9.01 4.26
C ARG A 191 3.89 -10.36 4.77
N THR A 192 3.89 -10.50 6.08
CA THR A 192 4.13 -11.77 6.75
C THR A 192 3.25 -11.87 7.99
N ALA A 193 2.76 -13.07 8.27
CA ALA A 193 2.23 -13.37 9.59
C ALA A 193 3.41 -13.41 10.57
N VAL A 194 3.18 -12.97 11.80
CA VAL A 194 4.14 -13.17 12.87
C VAL A 194 3.49 -14.14 13.84
N ASP A 195 4.02 -15.36 13.86
CA ASP A 195 3.68 -16.40 14.84
C ASP A 195 4.09 -15.98 16.27
#